data_AF-A0A0W0ZUZ1-F1
#
_entry.id   AF-A0A0W0ZUZ1-F1
#
_cell.length_a   1.000
_cell.length_b   1.000
_cell.length_c   1.000
_cell.angle_alpha   90.00
_cell.angle_beta   90.00
_cell.angle_gamma   90.00
#
_symmetry.space_group_name_H-M   'P 1'
#
loop_
_entity.id
_entity.type
_entity.pdbx_description
1 polymer ?
#
loop_
_entity_poly.entity_id
_entity_poly.type
_entity_poly.pdbx_seq_one_letter_code
_entity_poly.pdbx_strand_id
1 'polypeptide(L)'
;MKGCKLSPVALGLALGVFWGITVFIMGLIAHYYAYGQAFVATMGTIYPGYEPSLMGSFLGGIIGFIDAFITGFLIAWLYNLFSCCKCVCCDKKKDEGVIKEKVIKEKPIKKNKEVK
;
A
#
# COMPACT_ATOMS: atom_id res chain seq x y z
N MET A 1 4.53 -15.44 -18.01
CA MET A 1 3.92 -14.16 -17.59
C MET A 1 4.68 -13.66 -16.37
N LYS A 2 5.26 -12.45 -16.41
CA LYS A 2 5.83 -11.85 -15.20
C LYS A 2 4.65 -11.53 -14.29
N GLY A 3 4.39 -12.36 -13.27
CA GLY A 3 3.36 -12.06 -12.29
C GLY A 3 3.63 -10.67 -11.72
N CYS A 4 2.69 -9.75 -11.86
CA CYS A 4 2.82 -8.42 -11.29
C CYS A 4 2.96 -8.57 -9.77
N LYS A 5 4.10 -8.13 -9.22
CA LYS A 5 4.30 -8.06 -7.77
C LYS A 5 3.38 -6.98 -7.21
N LEU A 6 2.72 -7.25 -6.09
CA LEU A 6 1.96 -6.22 -5.39
C LEU A 6 2.93 -5.31 -4.64
N SER A 7 2.69 -4.00 -4.67
CA SER A 7 3.39 -3.06 -3.80
C SER A 7 2.77 -3.12 -2.41
N PRO A 8 3.51 -3.55 -1.36
CA PRO A 8 2.93 -3.70 -0.02
C PRO A 8 2.44 -2.39 0.59
N VAL A 9 3.18 -1.30 0.38
CA VAL A 9 2.80 0.02 0.87
C VAL A 9 1.57 0.54 0.13
N ALA A 10 1.48 0.34 -1.19
CA ALA A 10 0.33 0.79 -1.96
C ALA A 10 -0.95 0.04 -1.56
N LEU A 11 -0.87 -1.28 -1.37
CA LEU A 11 -2.02 -2.07 -0.91
C LEU A 11 -2.41 -1.70 0.53
N GLY A 12 -1.43 -1.57 1.42
CA GLY A 12 -1.65 -1.13 2.79
C GLY A 12 -2.35 0.23 2.84
N LEU A 13 -1.88 1.23 2.09
CA LEU A 13 -2.52 2.55 2.06
C LEU A 13 -3.93 2.49 1.51
N ALA A 14 -4.17 1.75 0.42
CA ALA A 14 -5.50 1.63 -0.16
C ALA A 14 -6.50 1.03 0.85
N LEU A 15 -6.13 -0.07 1.51
CA LEU A 15 -6.98 -0.72 2.51
C LEU A 15 -7.12 0.10 3.79
N GLY A 16 -6.03 0.71 4.27
CA GLY A 16 -6.03 1.58 5.43
C GLY A 16 -6.96 2.77 5.26
N VAL A 17 -6.82 3.52 4.15
CA VAL A 17 -7.67 4.69 3.88
C VAL A 17 -9.12 4.27 3.71
N PHE A 18 -9.38 3.22 2.93
CA PHE A 18 -10.74 2.73 2.70
C PHE A 18 -11.42 2.32 4.02
N TRP A 19 -10.74 1.53 4.85
CA TRP A 19 -11.31 1.03 6.10
C TRP A 19 -11.43 2.13 7.16
N GLY A 20 -10.40 2.97 7.33
CA GLY A 20 -10.43 4.09 8.28
C GLY A 20 -11.56 5.08 7.99
N ILE A 21 -11.76 5.46 6.72
CA ILE A 21 -12.90 6.30 6.32
C ILE A 21 -14.23 5.60 6.57
N THR A 22 -14.32 4.30 6.25
CA THR A 22 -15.55 3.51 6.47
C THR A 22 -15.93 3.48 7.94
N VAL A 23 -14.99 3.17 8.84
CA VAL A 23 -15.21 3.12 10.30
C VAL A 23 -15.59 4.50 10.85
N PHE A 24 -14.91 5.55 10.38
CA PHE A 24 -15.25 6.93 10.74
C PHE A 24 -16.69 7.27 10.35
N ILE A 25 -17.06 7.06 9.09
CA ILE A 25 -18.43 7.33 8.59
C ILE A 25 -19.45 6.49 9.34
N MET A 26 -19.17 5.21 9.60
CA MET A 26 -20.11 4.33 10.30
C MET A 26 -20.35 4.79 11.75
N GLY A 27 -19.32 5.31 12.42
CA GLY A 27 -19.45 5.90 13.75
C GLY A 27 -20.32 7.16 13.74
N LEU A 28 -20.15 8.03 12.72
CA LEU A 28 -20.99 9.21 12.55
C LEU A 28 -22.45 8.87 12.24
N ILE A 29 -22.69 7.91 11.35
CA ILE A 29 -24.04 7.46 11.01
C ILE A 29 -24.73 6.87 12.24
N ALA A 30 -24.01 6.05 13.03
CA ALA A 30 -24.52 5.54 14.28
C ALA A 30 -24.89 6.67 15.24
N HIS A 31 -24.02 7.67 15.38
CA HIS A 31 -24.27 8.84 16.22
C HIS A 31 -25.52 9.64 15.83
N TYR A 32 -25.71 9.94 14.53
CA TYR A 32 -26.79 10.82 14.07
C TYR A 32 -28.11 10.13 13.71
N TYR A 33 -28.05 8.91 13.18
CA TYR A 33 -29.21 8.24 12.56
C TYR A 33 -29.60 6.93 13.24
N ALA A 34 -29.01 6.60 14.40
CA ALA A 34 -29.21 5.35 15.14
C ALA A 34 -29.00 4.06 14.31
N TYR A 35 -28.36 4.17 13.14
CA TYR A 35 -28.10 3.08 12.21
C TYR A 35 -26.68 2.57 12.39
N GLY A 36 -26.47 1.25 12.40
CA GLY A 36 -25.13 0.66 12.56
C GLY A 36 -24.62 0.65 14.00
N GLN A 37 -25.48 0.93 15.00
CA GLN A 37 -25.14 0.88 16.43
C GLN A 37 -24.54 -0.46 16.86
N ALA A 38 -25.13 -1.59 16.43
CA ALA A 38 -24.60 -2.91 16.71
C ALA A 38 -23.21 -3.14 16.08
N PHE A 39 -22.96 -2.59 14.89
CA PHE A 39 -21.65 -2.64 14.25
C PHE A 39 -20.63 -1.86 15.07
N VAL A 40 -20.93 -0.61 15.45
CA VAL A 40 -20.04 0.22 16.28
C VAL A 40 -19.75 -0.45 17.63
N ALA A 41 -20.76 -1.00 18.30
CA ALA A 41 -20.60 -1.69 19.57
C ALA A 41 -19.70 -2.93 19.44
N THR A 42 -19.87 -3.72 18.38
CA THR A 42 -19.05 -4.92 18.14
C THR A 42 -17.61 -4.51 17.82
N MET A 43 -17.42 -3.54 16.94
CA MET A 43 -16.10 -3.04 16.57
C MET A 43 -15.40 -2.34 17.75
N GLY A 44 -16.14 -1.73 18.68
CA GLY A 44 -15.61 -1.14 19.91
C GLY A 44 -14.94 -2.15 20.84
N THR A 45 -15.23 -3.45 20.69
CA THR A 45 -14.53 -4.52 21.43
C THR A 45 -13.10 -4.74 20.94
N ILE A 46 -12.82 -4.43 19.67
CA ILE A 46 -11.50 -4.59 19.06
C ILE A 46 -10.78 -3.25 18.82
N TYR A 47 -11.52 -2.14 18.72
CA TYR A 47 -11.01 -0.78 18.57
C TYR A 47 -11.36 0.03 19.84
N PRO A 48 -10.46 0.05 20.85
CA PRO A 48 -10.71 0.75 22.10
C PRO A 48 -11.03 2.24 21.86
N GLY A 49 -12.10 2.72 22.49
CA GLY A 49 -12.58 4.09 22.32
C GLY A 49 -13.43 4.32 21.07
N TYR A 50 -13.71 3.30 20.27
CA TYR A 50 -14.69 3.40 19.19
C TYR A 50 -16.11 3.28 19.74
N GLU A 51 -16.83 4.39 19.70
CA GLU A 51 -18.20 4.52 20.18
C GLU A 51 -19.00 5.44 19.24
N PRO A 52 -20.35 5.44 19.32
CA PRO A 52 -21.23 6.27 18.51
C PRO A 52 -21.17 7.76 18.94
N SER A 53 -19.99 8.36 18.82
CA SER A 53 -19.70 9.76 19.15
C SER A 53 -18.72 10.34 18.14
N LEU A 54 -18.61 11.67 18.06
CA LEU A 54 -17.67 12.32 17.14
C LEU A 54 -16.21 11.94 17.45
N MET A 55 -15.83 11.97 18.73
CA MET A 55 -14.48 11.60 19.18
C MET A 55 -14.22 10.10 19.02
N GLY A 56 -15.20 9.27 19.37
CA GLY A 56 -15.09 7.82 19.21
C GLY A 56 -14.94 7.41 17.75
N SER A 57 -15.71 8.04 16.85
CA SER A 57 -15.60 7.82 15.40
C SER A 57 -14.22 8.17 14.86
N PHE A 58 -13.63 9.28 15.33
CA PHE A 58 -12.29 9.69 14.94
C PHE A 58 -11.21 8.70 15.43
N LEU A 59 -11.30 8.27 16.69
CA LEU A 59 -10.40 7.25 17.25
C LEU A 59 -10.54 5.92 16.51
N GLY A 60 -11.76 5.47 16.25
CA GLY A 60 -12.04 4.26 15.48
C GLY A 60 -11.48 4.35 14.06
N GLY A 61 -11.60 5.50 13.40
CA GLY A 61 -11.03 5.73 12.07
C GLY A 61 -9.51 5.61 12.04
N ILE A 62 -8.80 6.13 13.05
CA ILE A 62 -7.33 6.02 13.16
C ILE A 62 -6.92 4.56 13.43
N ILE A 63 -7.56 3.92 14.41
CA ILE A 63 -7.23 2.53 14.77
C ILE A 63 -7.52 1.61 13.57
N GLY A 64 -8.68 1.77 12.94
CA GLY A 64 -9.05 1.03 11.74
C GLY A 64 -8.09 1.27 10.58
N PHE A 65 -7.65 2.51 10.35
CA PHE A 65 -6.63 2.81 9.33
C PHE A 65 -5.34 2.02 9.58
N ILE A 66 -4.83 2.04 10.82
CA ILE A 66 -3.58 1.35 11.17
C ILE A 66 -3.74 -0.16 11.00
N ASP A 67 -4.83 -0.73 11.52
CA ASP A 67 -5.14 -2.16 11.46
C ASP A 67 -5.23 -2.68 10.01
N ALA A 68 -6.01 -1.99 9.17
CA ALA A 68 -6.15 -2.34 7.76
C ALA A 68 -4.89 -2.04 6.94
N PHE A 69 -4.11 -1.02 7.29
CA PHE A 69 -2.82 -0.76 6.66
C PHE A 69 -1.84 -1.90 6.89
N ILE A 70 -1.70 -2.34 8.15
CA ILE A 70 -0.82 -3.46 8.51
C ILE A 70 -1.30 -4.74 7.82
N THR A 71 -2.61 -5.02 7.89
CA THR A 71 -3.21 -6.18 7.24
C THR A 71 -2.97 -6.16 5.73
N GLY A 72 -3.19 -5.02 5.07
CA GLY A 72 -2.94 -4.86 3.64
C GLY A 72 -1.47 -5.02 3.26
N PHE A 73 -0.56 -4.47 4.07
CA PHE A 73 0.87 -4.68 3.89
C PHE A 73 1.22 -6.16 3.97
N LEU A 74 0.72 -6.87 5.00
CA LEU A 74 0.95 -8.30 5.19
C LEU A 74 0.37 -9.13 4.05
N ILE A 75 -0.82 -8.81 3.55
CA ILE A 75 -1.44 -9.49 2.40
C ILE A 75 -0.54 -9.38 1.17
N ALA A 76 -0.08 -8.18 0.83
CA ALA A 76 0.80 -7.99 -0.31
C ALA A 76 2.17 -8.67 -0.14
N TRP A 77 2.70 -8.68 1.08
CA TRP A 77 3.94 -9.38 1.40
C TRP A 77 3.79 -10.90 1.23
N LEU A 78 2.75 -11.50 1.81
CA LEU A 78 2.42 -12.92 1.66
C LEU A 78 2.13 -13.28 0.19
N TYR A 79 1.39 -12.42 -0.51
CA TYR A 79 1.14 -12.59 -1.94
C TYR A 79 2.45 -12.66 -2.72
N ASN A 80 3.39 -11.74 -2.46
CA ASN A 80 4.69 -11.75 -3.13
C ASN A 80 5.55 -12.95 -2.74
N LEU A 81 5.43 -13.43 -1.49
CA LEU A 81 6.12 -14.63 -1.00
C LEU A 81 5.65 -15.88 -1.75
N PHE A 82 4.33 -16.05 -1.90
CA PHE A 82 3.75 -17.22 -2.59
C PHE A 82 3.77 -17.10 -4.12
N SER A 83 3.74 -15.88 -4.65
CA SER A 83 3.83 -15.62 -6.10
C SER A 83 5.25 -15.80 -6.66
N CYS A 84 6.23 -16.08 -5.79
CA CYS A 84 7.59 -16.37 -6.23
C CYS A 84 7.66 -17.79 -6.80
N CYS A 85 7.34 -17.93 -8.09
CA CYS A 85 7.85 -19.03 -8.90
C CYS A 85 9.38 -19.07 -8.79
N LYS A 86 9.96 -20.22 -8.42
CA LYS A 86 11.41 -20.53 -8.44
C LYS A 86 12.00 -20.56 -9.87
N CYS A 87 11.64 -19.64 -10.74
CA CYS A 87 12.20 -19.57 -12.09
C CYS A 87 13.33 -18.53 -12.12
N VAL A 88 14.55 -19.00 -12.38
CA VAL A 88 15.83 -18.29 -12.57
C VAL A 88 15.79 -17.07 -13.52
N CYS A 89 14.70 -16.84 -14.26
CA CYS A 89 14.67 -15.90 -15.38
C CYS A 89 14.26 -14.44 -15.05
N CYS A 90 13.91 -14.09 -13.82
CA CYS A 90 13.37 -12.74 -13.53
C CYS A 90 14.37 -11.68 -13.04
N ASP A 91 15.63 -12.03 -12.76
CA ASP A 91 16.62 -11.04 -12.26
C ASP A 91 17.22 -10.13 -13.35
N LYS A 92 17.17 -10.54 -14.63
CA LYS A 92 17.96 -9.89 -15.70
C LYS A 92 17.60 -8.42 -16.02
N LYS A 93 16.47 -7.88 -15.54
CA LYS A 93 16.05 -6.51 -15.93
C LYS A 93 16.71 -5.39 -15.12
N LYS A 94 17.33 -5.66 -13.97
CA LYS A 94 18.07 -4.63 -13.22
C LYS A 94 19.41 -4.29 -13.87
N ASP A 95 20.05 -5.26 -14.51
CA ASP A 95 21.40 -5.08 -15.06
C ASP A 95 21.41 -4.32 -16.39
N GLU A 96 20.38 -4.46 -17.23
CA GLU A 96 20.30 -3.76 -18.52
C GLU A 96 20.23 -2.23 -18.38
N GLY A 97 19.59 -1.71 -17.32
CA GLY A 97 19.52 -0.27 -17.06
C GLY A 97 20.85 0.31 -16.59
N VAL A 98 21.53 -0.40 -15.69
CA VAL A 98 22.85 0.00 -15.14
C VAL A 98 23.94 -0.10 -16.22
N ILE A 99 23.90 -1.12 -17.06
CA ILE A 99 24.86 -1.28 -18.18
C ILE A 99 24.66 -0.16 -19.21
N LYS A 100 23.42 0.18 -19.57
CA LYS A 100 23.15 1.29 -20.51
C LYS A 100 23.66 2.62 -19.98
N GLU A 101 23.46 2.91 -18.69
CA GLU A 101 23.95 4.16 -18.10
C GLU A 101 25.49 4.23 -18.05
N LYS A 102 26.17 3.11 -17.74
CA LYS A 102 27.64 3.05 -17.78
C LYS A 102 28.21 3.21 -19.20
N VAL A 103 27.62 2.53 -20.19
CA VAL A 103 28.05 2.62 -21.61
C VAL A 103 27.86 4.03 -22.19
N ILE A 104 26.83 4.76 -21.77
CA ILE A 104 26.61 6.15 -22.20
C ILE A 104 27.67 7.08 -21.61
N LYS A 105 28.08 6.86 -20.35
CA LYS A 105 29.08 7.70 -19.67
C LYS A 105 30.52 7.45 -20.14
N GLU A 106 30.84 6.24 -20.60
CA GLU A 106 32.20 5.87 -21.06
C GLU A 106 32.48 6.13 -22.54
N LYS A 107 31.51 6.62 -23.32
CA LYS A 107 31.72 6.84 -24.77
C LYS A 107 32.71 8.00 -25.00
N PRO A 108 33.91 7.77 -25.57
CA PRO A 108 34.83 8.86 -25.86
C PRO A 108 34.25 9.77 -26.94
N ILE A 109 34.22 11.07 -26.66
CA ILE A 109 33.86 12.14 -27.60
C ILE A 109 34.87 12.09 -28.75
N LYS A 110 34.52 11.45 -29.87
CA LYS A 110 35.29 11.56 -31.12
C LYS A 110 35.17 13.01 -31.61
N LYS A 111 36.20 13.81 -31.32
CA LYS A 111 36.43 15.11 -31.97
C LYS A 111 36.67 14.85 -33.46
N ASN A 112 35.65 15.04 -34.30
CA ASN A 112 35.88 15.25 -35.73
C ASN A 112 36.46 16.66 -35.91
N LYS A 113 37.77 16.72 -36.18
CA LYS A 113 38.41 17.85 -36.85
C LYS A 113 38.43 17.52 -38.34
N GLU A 114 37.62 18.21 -39.13
CA GLU A 114 37.86 18.46 -40.56
C GLU A 114 38.08 19.98 -40.63
N VAL A 115 39.31 20.49 -40.53
CA VAL A 115 40.31 20.69 -41.59
C VAL A 115 39.69 21.17 -42.91
N LYS A 116 39.60 22.51 -42.99
CA LYS A 116 39.93 23.41 -44.10
C LYS A 116 39.66 22.96 -45.53
#